data_AF-A0A7S3UKV8-F1
#
_entry.id   AF-A0A7S3UKV8-F1
#
_cell.length_a   1.000
_cell.length_b   1.000
_cell.length_c   1.000
_cell.angle_alpha   90.00
_cell.angle_beta   90.00
_cell.angle_gamma   90.00
#
_symmetry.space_group_name_H-M   'P 1'
#
loop_
_entity.id
_entity.type
_entity.pdbx_description
1 polymer ?
#
loop_
_entity_poly.entity_id
_entity_poly.type
_entity_poly.pdbx_seq_one_letter_code
_entity_poly.pdbx_strand_id
1 'polypeptide(L)'
;MAAIKRMLSGIPGHLQPGTFVYSLGFGAAAGAALGGLEYGYRHIHIMLWDTEREKLQSRMRYLEKQVVFNKEQEAEGKAHYLASLAQEYDPVATRMPAGKLDDKMRL
;
A
#
# COMPACT_ATOMS: atom_id res chain seq x y z
N MET A 1 47.37 30.72 21.12
CA MET A 1 46.00 31.02 21.63
C MET A 1 45.63 32.52 21.66
N ALA A 2 46.45 33.46 21.16
CA ALA A 2 46.11 34.90 21.16
C ALA A 2 45.37 35.37 19.88
N ALA A 3 45.64 34.74 18.72
CA ALA A 3 45.04 35.12 17.44
C ALA A 3 43.53 34.80 17.36
N ILE A 4 43.11 33.67 17.91
CA ILE A 4 41.71 33.23 17.95
C ILE A 4 40.85 34.19 18.79
N LYS A 5 41.38 34.68 19.92
CA LYS A 5 40.71 35.68 20.78
C LYS A 5 40.48 37.01 20.06
N ARG A 6 41.40 37.43 19.17
CA ARG A 6 41.30 38.68 18.40
C ARG A 6 40.31 38.58 17.23
N MET A 7 40.17 37.38 16.65
CA MET A 7 39.19 37.10 15.59
C MET A 7 37.76 37.05 16.16
N LEU A 8 37.59 36.48 17.35
CA LEU A 8 36.31 36.43 18.08
C LEU A 8 35.89 37.78 18.68
N SER A 9 36.81 38.69 18.97
CA SER A 9 36.49 40.01 19.54
C SER A 9 35.96 41.03 18.51
N GLY A 10 36.01 40.72 17.21
CA GLY A 10 35.49 41.60 16.14
C GLY A 10 34.02 41.35 15.77
N ILE A 11 33.40 40.32 16.35
CA ILE A 11 32.05 39.87 16.00
C ILE A 11 30.91 40.60 16.75
N PRO A 12 31.06 41.18 17.98
CA PRO A 12 29.88 41.66 18.71
C PRO A 12 29.37 43.04 18.26
N GLY A 13 29.99 43.69 17.27
CA GLY A 13 29.58 45.02 16.78
C GLY A 13 28.60 45.03 15.59
N HIS A 14 28.36 43.89 14.94
CA HIS A 14 27.54 43.82 13.71
C HIS A 14 26.42 42.78 13.73
N LEU A 15 26.34 41.94 14.77
CA LEU A 15 25.19 41.06 14.98
C LEU A 15 24.13 41.83 15.76
N GLN A 16 23.23 42.50 15.03
CA GLN A 16 22.01 43.01 15.65
C GLN A 16 21.25 41.82 16.28
N PRO A 17 20.64 41.98 17.47
CA PRO A 17 19.94 40.88 18.16
C PRO A 17 18.79 40.25 17.35
N GLY A 18 18.36 40.90 16.26
CA GLY A 18 17.38 40.37 15.31
C GLY A 18 17.93 39.42 14.22
N THR A 19 19.26 39.29 14.05
CA THR A 19 19.84 38.50 12.94
C THR A 19 19.49 37.02 13.05
N PHE A 20 19.44 36.46 14.26
CA PHE A 20 19.06 35.06 14.48
C PHE A 20 17.59 34.78 14.12
N VAL A 21 16.69 35.66 14.57
CA VAL A 21 15.25 35.55 14.27
C VAL A 21 15.00 35.74 12.77
N TYR A 22 15.71 36.68 12.15
CA TYR A 22 15.66 36.91 10.70
C TYR A 22 16.15 35.68 9.92
N SER A 23 17.28 35.08 10.29
CA SER A 23 17.80 33.89 9.59
C SER A 23 16.89 32.68 9.74
N LEU A 24 16.26 32.52 10.91
CA LEU A 24 15.32 31.44 11.15
C LEU A 24 14.02 31.62 10.34
N GLY A 25 13.47 32.85 10.32
CA GLY A 25 12.30 33.19 9.51
C GLY A 25 12.57 33.06 8.01
N PHE A 26 13.74 33.50 7.54
CA PHE A 26 14.16 33.34 6.15
C PHE A 26 14.33 31.87 5.77
N GLY A 27 14.93 31.06 6.65
CA GLY A 27 15.06 29.61 6.44
C GLY A 27 13.70 28.90 6.38
N ALA A 28 12.76 29.26 7.27
CA ALA A 28 11.41 28.73 7.25
C ALA A 28 10.65 29.12 5.96
N ALA A 29 10.76 30.39 5.53
CA ALA A 29 10.15 30.87 4.30
C ALA A 29 10.76 30.21 3.06
N ALA A 30 12.09 30.04 3.01
CA ALA A 30 12.78 29.34 1.94
C ALA A 30 12.36 27.86 1.87
N GLY A 31 12.21 27.19 3.03
CA GLY A 31 11.71 25.82 3.10
C GLY A 31 10.29 25.69 2.56
N ALA A 32 9.40 26.61 2.94
CA ALA A 32 8.03 26.65 2.43
C ALA A 32 7.98 26.91 0.91
N ALA A 33 8.81 27.84 0.41
CA ALA A 33 8.88 28.15 -1.01
C ALA A 33 9.41 26.97 -1.84
N LEU A 34 10.48 26.31 -1.39
CA LEU A 34 11.05 25.14 -2.06
C LEU A 34 10.06 23.96 -2.04
N GLY A 35 9.40 23.71 -0.90
CA GLY A 35 8.34 22.71 -0.81
C GLY A 35 7.19 23.00 -1.78
N GLY A 36 6.75 24.27 -1.85
CA GLY A 36 5.72 24.70 -2.81
C GLY A 36 6.13 24.47 -4.26
N LEU A 37 7.38 24.76 -4.62
CA LEU A 37 7.91 24.52 -5.96
C LEU A 37 7.98 23.03 -6.29
N GLU A 38 8.39 22.18 -5.36
CA GLU A 38 8.43 20.73 -5.57
C GLU A 38 7.02 20.17 -5.81
N TYR A 39 6.06 20.55 -4.97
CA TYR A 39 4.66 20.14 -5.15
C TYR A 39 4.07 20.68 -6.46
N GLY A 40 4.36 21.93 -6.82
CA GLY A 40 3.94 22.52 -8.08
C GLY A 40 4.52 21.78 -9.28
N TYR A 41 5.80 21.45 -9.25
CA TYR A 41 6.46 20.66 -10.28
C TYR A 41 5.82 19.27 -10.42
N ARG A 42 5.62 18.54 -9.31
CA ARG A 42 4.97 17.24 -9.34
C ARG A 42 3.54 17.33 -9.88
N HIS A 43 2.79 18.37 -9.51
CA HIS A 43 1.44 18.58 -9.99
C HIS A 43 1.38 18.74 -11.52
N ILE A 44 2.24 19.61 -12.06
CA ILE A 44 2.34 19.83 -13.51
C ILE A 44 2.79 18.54 -14.21
N HIS A 45 3.76 17.83 -13.63
CA HIS A 45 4.28 16.59 -14.20
C HIS A 45 3.21 15.49 -14.29
N ILE A 46 2.46 15.27 -13.21
CA ILE A 46 1.37 14.29 -13.18
C ILE A 46 0.25 14.67 -14.17
N MET A 47 -0.04 15.97 -14.31
CA MET A 47 -1.12 16.42 -15.18
C MET A 47 -0.80 16.28 -16.67
N LEU A 48 0.45 16.53 -17.07
CA LEU A 48 0.82 16.65 -18.49
C LEU A 48 1.64 15.49 -19.05
N TRP A 49 2.41 14.78 -18.22
CA TRP A 49 3.43 13.83 -18.72
C TRP A 49 3.35 12.41 -18.12
N ASP A 50 2.46 12.16 -17.16
CA ASP A 50 2.36 10.84 -16.51
C ASP A 50 1.43 9.87 -17.26
N THR A 51 1.99 9.19 -18.26
CA THR A 51 1.32 8.08 -18.96
C THR A 51 1.49 6.73 -18.25
N GLU A 52 2.42 6.63 -17.30
CA GLU A 52 2.72 5.38 -16.62
C GLU A 52 1.63 5.01 -15.61
N ARG A 53 1.06 6.01 -14.93
CA ARG A 53 -0.05 5.81 -14.00
C ARG A 53 -1.24 5.10 -14.63
N GLU A 54 -1.61 5.46 -15.85
CA GLU A 54 -2.75 4.84 -16.55
C GLU A 54 -2.44 3.40 -16.98
N LYS A 55 -1.20 3.13 -17.42
CA LYS A 55 -0.73 1.79 -17.75
C LYS A 55 -0.71 0.88 -16.52
N LEU A 56 -0.23 1.39 -15.38
CA LEU A 56 -0.21 0.64 -14.13
C LEU A 56 -1.63 0.37 -13.63
N GLN A 57 -2.52 1.36 -13.68
CA GLN A 57 -3.91 1.17 -13.24
C GLN A 57 -4.64 0.12 -14.09
N SER A 58 -4.43 0.10 -15.41
CA SER A 58 -5.02 -0.93 -16.27
C SER A 58 -4.46 -2.32 -15.94
N ARG A 59 -3.14 -2.42 -15.70
CA ARG A 59 -2.48 -3.67 -15.32
C ARG A 59 -2.98 -4.19 -13.96
N MET A 60 -3.16 -3.32 -12.98
CA MET A 60 -3.69 -3.69 -11.66
C MET A 60 -5.11 -4.27 -11.77
N ARG A 61 -6.01 -3.61 -12.51
CA ARG A 61 -7.37 -4.13 -12.76
C ARG A 61 -7.38 -5.47 -13.50
N TYR A 62 -6.44 -5.68 -14.42
CA TYR A 62 -6.29 -6.97 -15.10
C TYR A 62 -5.86 -8.07 -14.14
N LEU A 63 -4.88 -7.79 -13.27
CA LEU A 63 -4.40 -8.74 -12.26
C LEU A 63 -5.49 -9.07 -11.24
N GLU A 64 -6.29 -8.09 -10.80
CA GLU A 64 -7.43 -8.31 -9.92
C GLU A 64 -8.44 -9.30 -10.53
N LYS A 65 -8.78 -9.13 -11.81
CA LYS A 65 -9.67 -10.05 -12.53
C LYS A 65 -9.07 -11.45 -12.62
N GLN A 66 -7.78 -11.55 -12.91
CA GLN A 66 -7.09 -12.82 -12.98
C GLN A 66 -7.10 -13.55 -11.63
N VAL A 67 -6.91 -12.82 -10.53
CA VAL A 67 -6.96 -13.39 -9.18
C VAL A 67 -8.35 -13.92 -8.85
N VAL A 68 -9.40 -13.16 -9.16
CA VAL A 68 -10.79 -13.60 -8.93
C VAL A 68 -11.10 -14.83 -9.75
N PHE A 69 -10.79 -14.83 -11.05
CA PHE A 69 -11.01 -15.97 -11.93
C PHE A 69 -10.32 -17.24 -11.44
N ASN A 70 -9.04 -17.15 -11.06
CA ASN A 70 -8.30 -18.30 -10.54
C ASN A 70 -8.89 -18.85 -9.24
N LYS A 71 -9.38 -17.97 -8.35
CA LYS A 71 -10.03 -18.39 -7.11
C LYS A 71 -11.35 -19.11 -7.36
N GLU A 72 -12.16 -18.60 -8.29
CA GLU A 72 -13.42 -19.24 -8.69
C GLU A 72 -13.17 -20.60 -9.33
N GLN A 73 -12.19 -20.68 -10.24
CA GLN A 73 -11.80 -21.94 -10.88
C GLN A 73 -11.28 -22.97 -9.86
N GLU A 74 -10.48 -22.54 -8.89
CA GLU A 74 -10.00 -23.43 -7.83
C GLU A 74 -11.14 -23.91 -6.91
N ALA A 75 -12.09 -23.04 -6.59
CA ALA A 75 -13.27 -23.40 -5.80
C ALA A 75 -14.16 -24.40 -6.54
N GLU A 76 -14.40 -24.17 -7.83
CA GLU A 76 -15.17 -25.08 -8.67
C GLU A 76 -14.46 -26.44 -8.82
N GLY A 77 -13.15 -26.44 -9.04
CA GLY A 77 -12.35 -27.68 -9.08
C GLY A 77 -12.45 -28.49 -7.78
N LYS A 78 -12.41 -27.82 -6.63
CA LYS A 78 -12.63 -28.47 -5.32
C LYS A 78 -14.06 -29.00 -5.17
N ALA A 79 -15.06 -28.26 -5.64
CA ALA A 79 -16.45 -28.71 -5.62
C ALA A 79 -16.65 -29.98 -6.47
N HIS A 80 -16.06 -30.03 -7.67
CA HIS A 80 -16.10 -31.22 -8.53
C HIS A 80 -15.41 -32.43 -7.87
N TYR A 81 -14.30 -32.22 -7.17
CA TYR A 81 -13.63 -33.28 -6.41
C TYR A 81 -14.49 -33.80 -5.24
N LEU A 82 -15.16 -32.92 -4.51
CA LEU A 82 -16.10 -33.34 -3.47
C LEU A 82 -17.32 -34.06 -4.05
N ALA A 83 -17.80 -33.63 -5.22
CA ALA A 83 -18.88 -34.29 -5.94
C ALA A 83 -18.48 -35.70 -6.41
N SER A 84 -17.22 -35.93 -6.81
CA SER A 84 -16.76 -37.29 -7.13
C SER A 84 -16.71 -38.20 -5.90
N LEU A 85 -16.33 -37.67 -4.73
CA LEU A 85 -16.36 -38.44 -3.48
C LEU A 85 -17.79 -38.78 -3.04
N ALA A 86 -18.76 -37.90 -3.33
CA ALA A 86 -20.17 -38.19 -3.07
C ALA A 86 -20.70 -39.38 -3.91
N GLN A 87 -20.07 -39.71 -5.04
CA GLN A 87 -20.43 -40.90 -5.81
C GLN A 87 -19.98 -42.20 -5.12
N GLU A 88 -18.91 -42.15 -4.34
CA GLU A 88 -18.41 -43.28 -3.55
C GLU A 88 -19.19 -43.45 -2.23
N TYR A 89 -20.01 -42.47 -1.84
CA TYR A 89 -20.76 -42.50 -0.60
C TYR A 89 -21.88 -43.56 -0.63
N ASP A 90 -21.75 -44.57 0.24
CA ASP A 90 -22.81 -45.53 0.52
C ASP A 90 -23.56 -45.13 1.81
N PRO A 91 -24.80 -44.61 1.71
CA PRO A 91 -25.59 -44.24 2.88
C PRO A 91 -25.94 -45.46 3.75
N VAL A 92 -26.00 -46.66 3.17
CA VAL A 92 -26.38 -47.89 3.90
C VAL A 92 -25.30 -48.32 4.88
N ALA A 93 -24.03 -48.04 4.58
CA ALA A 93 -22.89 -48.36 5.44
C ALA A 93 -22.94 -47.62 6.81
N THR A 94 -23.67 -46.51 6.89
CA THR A 94 -23.83 -45.74 8.14
C THR A 94 -24.83 -46.34 9.12
N ARG A 95 -25.62 -47.33 8.68
CA ARG A 95 -26.65 -47.98 9.48
C ARG A 95 -26.02 -48.98 10.46
N MET A 96 -26.36 -48.85 11.75
CA MET A 96 -26.01 -49.88 12.74
C MET A 96 -26.66 -51.22 12.35
N PRO A 97 -25.99 -52.37 12.53
CA PRO A 97 -26.58 -53.68 12.21
C PRO A 97 -27.98 -53.83 12.84
N ALA A 98 -28.96 -54.22 12.03
CA ALA A 98 -30.40 -54.32 12.37
C ALA A 98 -31.16 -53.00 12.69
N GLY A 99 -30.51 -51.82 12.64
CA GLY A 99 -31.18 -50.53 12.71
C GLY A 99 -31.93 -50.15 11.42
N LYS A 100 -32.85 -49.19 11.48
CA LYS A 100 -33.44 -48.54 10.29
C LYS A 100 -32.49 -47.50 9.73
N LEU A 101 -32.50 -47.29 8.41
CA LEU A 101 -31.75 -46.21 7.78
C LEU A 101 -32.41 -44.87 8.11
N ASP A 102 -31.63 -43.89 8.55
CA ASP A 102 -32.10 -42.53 8.80
C ASP A 102 -32.17 -41.75 7.48
N ASP A 103 -33.28 -41.05 7.23
CA ASP A 103 -33.48 -40.27 6.01
C ASP A 103 -32.50 -39.08 5.93
N LYS A 104 -31.93 -38.64 7.07
CA LYS A 104 -30.91 -37.59 7.11
C LYS A 104 -29.62 -37.94 6.35
N MET A 105 -29.30 -39.23 6.25
CA MET A 105 -28.03 -39.70 5.66
C MET A 105 -28.12 -39.95 4.16
N ARG A 106 -29.29 -39.72 3.54
CA ARG A 106 -29.44 -39.75 2.09
C ARG A 106 -29.01 -38.40 1.53
N LEU A 107 -27.86 -38.37 0.86
CA LEU A 107 -27.43 -37.24 0.02
C LEU A 107 -28.43 -37.00 -1.11
#